data_AF-A0A4R9LZE8-F1
#
_entry.id   AF-A0A4R9LZE8-F1
#
_cell.length_a   1.000
_cell.length_b   1.000
_cell.length_c   1.000
_cell.angle_alpha   90.00
_cell.angle_beta   90.00
_cell.angle_gamma   90.00
#
_symmetry.space_group_name_H-M   'P 1'
#
loop_
_entity.id
_entity.type
_entity.pdbx_description
1 polymer ?
#
loop_
_entity_poly.entity_id
_entity_poly.type
_entity_poly.pdbx_seq_one_letter_code
_entity_poly.pdbx_strand_id
1 'polypeptide(L)'
;MRLKMRAKILLGFIFIAVASLLPVVGCTSLSTYNTLGGTNTNPTPEYSTPLGLLTKGGLFVHNNDVPGAISSGQPVSATLSGNACQYSILALVSFGDSSLEAAKTSAKIERIAYTEYNQFSILGIVFHRFCTSVYGESATNAAVPAKGVK
;
A
#
# COMPACT_ATOMS: atom_id res chain seq x y z
N MET A 1 40.11 -16.07 28.54
CA MET A 1 38.67 -16.35 28.81
C MET A 1 37.82 -15.09 29.02
N ARG A 2 38.28 -14.08 29.78
CA ARG A 2 37.49 -12.87 30.11
C ARG A 2 37.12 -11.95 28.94
N LEU A 3 37.94 -11.89 27.87
CA LEU A 3 37.67 -11.04 26.70
C LEU A 3 36.48 -11.53 25.86
N LYS A 4 36.35 -12.86 25.66
CA LYS A 4 35.22 -13.48 24.96
C LYS A 4 33.89 -13.27 25.70
N MET A 5 33.92 -13.24 27.03
CA MET A 5 32.72 -13.02 27.85
C MET A 5 32.24 -11.57 27.78
N ARG A 6 33.16 -10.60 27.82
CA ARG A 6 32.83 -9.17 27.65
C ARG A 6 32.31 -8.85 26.25
N ALA A 7 32.86 -9.47 25.21
CA ALA A 7 32.36 -9.31 23.84
C ALA A 7 30.95 -9.87 23.66
N LYS A 8 30.62 -11.03 24.25
CA LYS A 8 29.26 -11.60 24.21
C LYS A 8 28.24 -10.74 24.96
N ILE A 9 28.63 -10.19 26.11
CA ILE A 9 27.78 -9.29 26.89
C ILE A 9 27.53 -7.99 26.11
N LEU A 10 28.56 -7.40 25.50
CA LEU A 10 28.44 -6.21 24.67
C LEU A 10 27.56 -6.46 23.42
N LEU A 11 27.75 -7.59 22.75
CA LEU A 11 26.94 -7.99 21.60
C LEU A 11 25.46 -8.19 21.99
N GLY A 12 25.20 -8.75 23.17
CA GLY A 12 23.86 -8.85 23.75
C GLY A 12 23.21 -7.49 24.01
N PHE A 13 23.96 -6.53 24.58
CA PHE A 13 23.44 -5.17 24.77
C PHE A 13 23.19 -4.43 23.46
N ILE A 14 24.04 -4.61 22.45
CA ILE A 14 23.82 -4.06 21.11
C ILE A 14 22.56 -4.67 20.48
N PHE A 15 22.34 -5.98 20.62
CA PHE A 15 21.15 -6.65 20.10
C PHE A 15 19.87 -6.15 20.78
N ILE A 16 19.89 -5.98 22.10
CA ILE A 16 18.75 -5.44 22.86
C ILE A 16 18.48 -3.97 22.48
N ALA A 17 19.52 -3.16 22.30
CA ALA A 17 19.39 -1.76 21.88
C ALA A 17 18.85 -1.62 20.44
N VAL A 18 19.30 -2.47 19.51
CA VAL A 18 18.78 -2.48 18.14
C VAL A 18 17.32 -2.97 18.12
N ALA A 19 17.00 -4.02 18.88
CA ALA A 19 15.63 -4.54 19.01
C ALA A 19 14.65 -3.52 19.61
N SER A 20 15.10 -2.67 20.54
CA SER A 20 14.25 -1.65 21.17
C SER A 20 14.12 -0.36 20.35
N LEU A 21 15.04 -0.08 19.43
CA LEU A 21 14.98 1.09 18.52
C LEU A 21 14.16 0.81 17.25
N LEU A 22 14.07 -0.44 16.80
CA LEU A 22 13.26 -0.89 15.65
C LEU A 22 11.76 -0.50 15.67
N PRO A 23 11.04 -0.48 16.81
CA PRO A 23 9.64 -0.03 16.84
C PRO A 23 9.45 1.49 16.82
N VAL A 24 10.50 2.28 17.08
CA VAL A 24 10.41 3.76 17.15
C VAL A 24 10.63 4.40 15.77
N VAL A 25 11.38 3.74 14.90
CA VAL A 25 11.43 4.07 13.47
C VAL A 25 10.14 3.59 12.83
N GLY A 26 9.25 4.52 12.44
CA GLY A 26 7.96 4.28 11.78
C GLY A 26 8.01 3.55 10.43
N CYS A 27 9.12 2.88 10.13
CA CYS A 27 9.35 2.05 8.96
C CYS A 27 8.92 0.59 9.16
N THR A 28 8.70 0.15 10.41
CA THR A 28 8.08 -1.15 10.69
C THR A 28 6.63 -0.95 11.11
N SER A 29 5.75 -1.79 10.56
CA SER A 29 4.28 -1.71 10.65
C SER A 29 3.71 -1.81 12.08
N LEU A 30 4.57 -1.93 13.09
CA LEU A 30 4.22 -2.04 14.51
C LEU A 30 4.74 -0.85 15.33
N SER A 31 4.83 0.33 14.71
CA SER A 31 5.04 1.56 15.45
C SER A 31 3.73 1.96 16.14
N THR A 32 3.77 2.23 17.45
CA THR A 32 2.59 2.67 18.23
C THR A 32 1.90 3.89 17.60
N TYR A 33 2.69 4.73 16.92
CA TYR A 33 2.22 5.86 16.12
C TYR A 33 1.22 5.46 15.02
N ASN A 34 1.45 4.34 14.32
CA ASN A 34 0.56 3.86 13.26
C ASN A 34 -0.67 3.12 13.82
N THR A 35 -0.56 2.51 15.02
CA THR A 35 -1.64 1.71 15.63
C THR A 35 -2.88 2.52 16.05
N LEU A 36 -2.76 3.85 16.16
CA LEU A 36 -3.84 4.75 16.56
C LEU A 36 -4.30 5.69 15.41
N GLY A 37 -4.00 5.33 14.16
CA GLY A 37 -4.39 6.15 12.99
C GLY A 37 -3.40 7.25 12.62
N GLY A 38 -2.12 7.10 12.99
CA GLY A 38 -1.04 7.94 12.47
C GLY A 38 -0.81 7.76 10.97
N THR A 39 -0.02 8.67 10.39
CA THR A 39 0.20 8.81 8.93
C THR A 39 0.76 7.54 8.29
N ASN A 40 -0.12 6.67 7.83
CA ASN A 40 0.25 5.62 6.92
C ASN A 40 -0.16 6.00 5.49
N THR A 41 0.69 5.64 4.53
CA THR A 41 0.43 5.85 3.11
C THR A 41 -0.56 4.83 2.55
N ASN A 42 -1.19 4.01 3.40
CA ASN A 42 -2.21 3.07 2.96
C ASN A 42 -3.48 3.87 2.61
N PRO A 43 -3.99 3.77 1.38
CA PRO A 43 -5.26 4.39 1.01
C PRO A 43 -6.46 3.85 1.81
N THR A 44 -6.30 2.79 2.60
CA THR A 44 -7.29 2.31 3.59
C THR A 44 -6.77 2.41 5.04
N PRO A 45 -6.69 3.63 5.59
CA PRO A 45 -6.17 3.82 6.95
C PRO A 45 -6.94 3.00 7.99
N GLU A 46 -8.23 2.76 7.76
CA GLU A 46 -9.12 2.03 8.67
C GLU A 46 -8.73 0.56 8.89
N TYR A 47 -8.24 -0.15 7.86
CA TYR A 47 -7.87 -1.58 7.98
C TYR A 47 -6.40 -1.81 8.31
N SER A 48 -5.64 -0.73 8.40
CA SER A 48 -4.22 -0.78 8.75
C SER A 48 -3.94 -0.90 10.25
N THR A 49 -4.96 -0.69 11.08
CA THR A 49 -4.85 -0.74 12.54
C THR A 49 -5.44 -2.04 13.08
N PRO A 50 -4.84 -2.65 14.12
CA PRO A 50 -5.42 -3.83 14.77
C PRO A 50 -6.85 -3.61 15.24
N LEU A 51 -7.17 -2.40 15.74
CA LEU A 51 -8.50 -2.06 16.22
C LEU A 51 -9.52 -1.92 15.09
N GLY A 52 -9.16 -1.30 13.97
CA GLY A 52 -10.02 -1.19 12.80
C GLY A 52 -10.33 -2.56 12.18
N LEU A 53 -9.33 -3.45 12.15
CA LEU A 53 -9.50 -4.83 11.70
C LEU A 53 -10.51 -5.61 12.57
N LEU A 54 -10.48 -5.41 13.89
CA LEU A 54 -11.42 -6.05 14.83
C LEU A 54 -12.83 -5.46 14.75
N THR A 55 -12.94 -4.13 14.78
CA THR A 55 -14.23 -3.42 14.89
C THR A 55 -15.03 -3.41 13.59
N LYS A 56 -14.37 -3.50 12.43
CA LYS A 56 -15.02 -3.58 11.12
C LYS A 56 -15.23 -5.03 10.64
N GLY A 57 -14.97 -6.02 11.50
CA GLY A 57 -15.15 -7.44 11.18
C GLY A 57 -14.13 -8.01 10.19
N GLY A 58 -13.04 -7.28 9.91
CA GLY A 58 -12.02 -7.69 8.95
C GLY A 58 -11.04 -8.73 9.46
N LEU A 59 -11.19 -9.20 10.71
CA LEU A 59 -10.28 -10.19 11.29
C LEU A 59 -10.27 -11.51 10.53
N PHE A 60 -11.41 -12.01 10.04
CA PHE A 60 -11.48 -13.34 9.42
C PHE A 60 -11.30 -13.30 7.91
N VAL A 61 -12.12 -12.53 7.22
CA VAL A 61 -12.00 -12.26 5.79
C VAL A 61 -12.49 -10.83 5.57
N HIS A 62 -11.72 -10.02 4.85
CA HIS A 62 -12.22 -8.75 4.35
C HIS A 62 -11.93 -8.60 2.87
N ASN A 63 -12.87 -7.96 2.17
CA ASN A 63 -12.73 -7.51 0.79
C ASN A 63 -13.28 -6.09 0.74
N ASN A 64 -12.43 -5.12 0.40
CA ASN A 64 -12.79 -3.71 0.38
C ASN A 64 -12.29 -3.06 -0.91
N ASP A 65 -13.15 -2.25 -1.50
CA ASP A 65 -12.81 -1.37 -2.61
C ASP A 65 -12.83 0.06 -2.11
N VAL A 66 -11.73 0.78 -2.32
CA VAL A 66 -11.59 2.17 -1.88
C VAL A 66 -11.24 3.05 -3.07
N PRO A 67 -12.04 4.10 -3.34
CA PRO A 67 -11.73 5.04 -4.40
C PRO A 67 -10.47 5.82 -4.04
N GLY A 68 -9.57 5.91 -5.01
CA GLY A 68 -8.32 6.65 -4.92
C GLY A 68 -8.46 8.07 -5.46
N ALA A 69 -7.32 8.65 -5.84
CA ALA A 69 -7.28 9.99 -6.39
C ALA A 69 -8.00 10.07 -7.74
N ILE A 70 -8.78 11.13 -7.91
CA ILE A 70 -9.38 11.55 -9.18
C ILE A 70 -8.47 12.64 -9.78
N SER A 71 -8.24 12.60 -11.09
CA SER A 71 -7.47 13.61 -11.80
C SER A 71 -8.09 15.00 -11.61
N SER A 72 -7.39 15.89 -10.93
CA SER A 72 -7.76 17.30 -10.76
C SER A 72 -7.34 18.10 -11.99
N GLY A 73 -8.13 17.98 -13.07
CA GLY A 73 -7.78 18.65 -14.32
C GLY A 73 -8.84 18.51 -15.41
N GLN A 74 -8.39 18.51 -16.66
CA GLN A 74 -9.25 18.30 -17.82
C GLN A 74 -9.99 16.96 -17.70
N PRO A 75 -11.25 16.87 -18.16
CA PRO A 75 -11.97 15.61 -18.18
C PRO A 75 -11.18 14.58 -19.01
N VAL A 76 -10.75 13.50 -18.35
CA VAL A 76 -10.06 12.36 -18.97
C VAL A 76 -11.08 11.25 -19.12
N SER A 77 -11.17 10.64 -20.30
CA SER A 77 -12.10 9.54 -20.52
C SER A 77 -11.54 8.25 -19.95
N ALA A 78 -12.33 7.50 -19.18
CA ALA A 78 -11.95 6.21 -18.61
C ALA A 78 -12.21 5.06 -19.62
N THR A 79 -11.52 5.08 -20.76
CA THR A 79 -11.69 4.09 -21.84
C THR A 79 -10.86 2.81 -21.67
N LEU A 80 -9.79 2.90 -20.88
CA LEU A 80 -8.87 1.81 -20.58
C LEU A 80 -8.81 1.62 -19.07
N SER A 81 -8.63 0.36 -18.65
CA SER A 81 -8.43 -0.02 -17.26
C SER A 81 -7.25 -0.98 -17.16
N GLY A 82 -6.36 -0.73 -16.20
CA GLY A 82 -5.22 -1.58 -15.88
C GLY A 82 -5.18 -1.91 -14.40
N ASN A 83 -4.73 -3.12 -14.07
CA ASN A 83 -4.66 -3.61 -12.70
C ASN A 83 -3.27 -4.17 -12.42
N ALA A 84 -2.74 -3.91 -11.22
CA ALA A 84 -1.51 -4.50 -10.71
C ALA A 84 -1.68 -4.88 -9.23
N CYS A 85 -1.24 -6.09 -8.86
CA CYS A 85 -1.46 -6.67 -7.54
C CYS A 85 -0.16 -7.07 -6.85
N GLN A 86 -0.14 -6.86 -5.54
CA GLN A 86 0.86 -7.37 -4.61
C GLN A 86 0.20 -8.32 -3.62
N TYR A 87 0.92 -9.38 -3.27
CA TYR A 87 0.52 -10.39 -2.31
C TYR A 87 1.48 -10.39 -1.13
N SER A 88 0.95 -10.73 0.04
CA SER A 88 1.71 -10.87 1.27
C SER A 88 1.21 -12.09 2.03
N ILE A 89 2.13 -12.92 2.50
CA ILE A 89 1.87 -14.13 3.28
C ILE A 89 2.48 -13.95 4.66
N LEU A 90 1.67 -14.16 5.70
CA LEU A 90 2.02 -14.05 7.12
C LEU A 90 2.59 -12.67 7.53
N ALA A 91 2.41 -11.65 6.69
CA ALA A 91 3.14 -10.38 6.78
C ALA A 91 4.69 -10.52 6.78
N LEU A 92 5.21 -11.67 6.36
CA LEU A 92 6.65 -11.98 6.35
C LEU A 92 7.23 -11.95 4.95
N VAL A 93 6.48 -12.45 3.97
CA VAL A 93 6.92 -12.57 2.58
C VAL A 93 5.93 -11.85 1.70
N SER A 94 6.42 -10.89 0.92
CA SER A 94 5.62 -10.15 -0.06
C SER A 94 6.20 -10.31 -1.46
N PHE A 95 5.32 -10.38 -2.45
CA PHE A 95 5.68 -10.52 -3.86
C PHE A 95 4.63 -9.89 -4.76
N GLY A 96 5.05 -9.51 -5.97
CA GLY A 96 4.24 -8.74 -6.91
C GLY A 96 4.52 -7.24 -6.84
N ASP A 97 3.79 -6.48 -7.64
CA ASP A 97 3.93 -5.04 -7.80
C ASP A 97 2.52 -4.45 -7.90
N SER A 98 2.15 -3.63 -6.93
CA SER A 98 0.89 -2.88 -6.92
C SER A 98 1.10 -1.39 -7.16
N SER A 99 2.22 -1.00 -7.76
CA SER A 99 2.50 0.39 -8.11
C SER A 99 1.52 0.91 -9.17
N LEU A 100 1.32 2.22 -9.16
CA LEU A 100 0.50 2.91 -10.16
C LEU A 100 1.11 2.72 -11.55
N GLU A 101 2.44 2.74 -11.63
CA GLU A 101 3.22 2.56 -12.85
C GLU A 101 3.00 1.17 -13.47
N ALA A 102 3.02 0.11 -12.67
CA ALA A 102 2.73 -1.25 -13.14
C ALA A 102 1.31 -1.35 -13.71
N ALA A 103 0.32 -0.79 -13.02
CA ALA A 103 -1.08 -0.79 -13.46
C ALA A 103 -1.30 0.05 -14.73
N LYS A 104 -0.64 1.21 -14.85
CA LYS A 104 -0.68 2.02 -16.09
C LYS A 104 -0.06 1.28 -17.27
N THR A 105 1.09 0.66 -17.04
CA THR A 105 1.86 -0.03 -18.08
C THR A 105 1.11 -1.25 -18.60
N SER A 106 0.41 -1.99 -17.74
CA SER A 106 -0.37 -3.18 -18.14
C SER A 106 -1.50 -2.86 -19.11
N ALA A 107 -2.05 -1.64 -19.06
CA ALA A 107 -3.13 -1.18 -19.93
C ALA A 107 -2.75 -0.07 -20.92
N LYS A 108 -1.46 0.28 -21.03
CA LYS A 108 -0.96 1.39 -21.86
C LYS A 108 -1.68 2.72 -21.60
N ILE A 109 -1.98 2.98 -20.34
CA ILE A 109 -2.64 4.22 -19.90
C ILE A 109 -1.59 5.30 -19.72
N GLU A 110 -1.74 6.41 -20.44
CA GLU A 110 -0.84 7.55 -20.32
C GLU A 110 -1.44 8.63 -19.41
N ARG A 111 -2.76 8.86 -19.55
CA ARG A 111 -3.52 9.82 -18.74
C ARG A 111 -4.50 9.09 -17.85
N ILE A 112 -4.38 9.34 -16.54
CA ILE A 112 -5.23 8.72 -15.52
C ILE A 112 -6.46 9.59 -15.31
N ALA A 113 -7.65 8.99 -15.32
CA ALA A 113 -8.89 9.63 -14.91
C ALA A 113 -9.09 9.48 -13.39
N TYR A 114 -9.03 8.26 -12.89
CA TYR A 114 -9.13 7.95 -11.47
C TYR A 114 -8.44 6.61 -11.15
N THR A 115 -8.27 6.38 -9.86
CA THR A 115 -7.64 5.16 -9.31
C THR A 115 -8.59 4.51 -8.31
N GLU A 116 -8.52 3.19 -8.18
CA GLU A 116 -9.26 2.41 -7.19
C GLU A 116 -8.32 1.38 -6.57
N TYR A 117 -8.51 1.10 -5.29
CA TYR A 117 -7.71 0.12 -4.56
C TYR A 117 -8.61 -1.00 -4.06
N ASN A 118 -8.29 -2.25 -4.44
CA ASN A 118 -8.94 -3.44 -3.90
C ASN A 118 -8.03 -4.09 -2.85
N GLN A 119 -8.60 -4.39 -1.69
CA GLN A 119 -7.90 -5.05 -0.60
C GLN A 119 -8.64 -6.28 -0.15
N PHE A 120 -7.94 -7.40 -0.21
CA PHE A 120 -8.45 -8.68 0.22
C PHE A 120 -7.51 -9.29 1.26
N SER A 121 -8.05 -9.72 2.41
CA SER A 121 -7.26 -10.37 3.45
C SER A 121 -7.99 -11.55 4.03
N ILE A 122 -7.21 -12.55 4.46
CA ILE A 122 -7.68 -13.70 5.21
C ILE A 122 -6.91 -13.72 6.53
N LEU A 123 -7.66 -13.87 7.63
CA LEU A 123 -7.17 -13.93 9.00
C LEU A 123 -6.27 -12.74 9.36
N GLY A 124 -6.52 -11.55 8.80
CA GLY A 124 -5.86 -10.26 9.08
C GLY A 124 -4.37 -10.14 8.71
N ILE A 125 -3.62 -11.22 8.92
CA ILE A 125 -2.16 -11.30 8.80
C ILE A 125 -1.72 -12.48 7.94
N VAL A 126 -2.55 -13.51 7.76
CA VAL A 126 -2.14 -14.76 7.12
C VAL A 126 -1.95 -14.60 5.63
N PHE A 127 -2.89 -13.92 4.98
CA PHE A 127 -2.80 -13.60 3.57
C PHE A 127 -3.39 -12.22 3.34
N HIS A 128 -2.67 -11.38 2.62
CA HIS A 128 -3.14 -10.07 2.20
C HIS A 128 -2.82 -9.86 0.73
N ARG A 129 -3.80 -9.35 -0.01
CA ARG A 129 -3.69 -8.96 -1.42
C ARG A 129 -4.12 -7.50 -1.52
N PHE A 130 -3.26 -6.69 -2.10
CA PHE A 130 -3.53 -5.30 -2.41
C PHE A 130 -3.40 -5.10 -3.92
N CYS A 131 -4.45 -4.63 -4.57
CA CYS A 131 -4.46 -4.37 -6.00
C CYS A 131 -4.77 -2.90 -6.26
N THR A 132 -4.04 -2.32 -7.20
CA THR A 132 -4.24 -0.97 -7.71
C THR A 132 -4.85 -1.07 -9.10
N SER A 133 -6.06 -0.55 -9.25
CA SER A 133 -6.76 -0.41 -10.52
C SER A 133 -6.67 1.04 -10.98
N VAL A 134 -6.31 1.24 -12.24
CA VAL A 134 -6.15 2.55 -12.86
C VAL A 134 -7.06 2.63 -14.05
N TYR A 135 -7.83 3.71 -14.13
CA TYR A 135 -8.73 3.97 -15.24
C TYR A 135 -8.29 5.25 -15.94
N GLY A 136 -8.33 5.25 -17.27
CA GLY A 136 -7.86 6.37 -18.04
C GLY A 136 -7.88 6.12 -19.55
N GLU A 137 -7.03 6.84 -20.27
CA GLU A 137 -6.92 6.77 -21.73
C GLU A 137 -5.46 6.70 -22.18
N SER A 138 -5.25 6.13 -23.36
CA SER A 138 -3.98 6.21 -24.08
C SER A 138 -3.82 7.58 -24.72
N ALA A 139 -2.59 8.03 -25.00
CA ALA A 139 -2.35 9.28 -25.72
C ALA A 139 -3.05 9.36 -27.08
N THR A 140 -3.31 8.23 -27.73
CA THR A 140 -4.03 8.18 -29.01
C THR A 140 -5.51 8.52 -28.88
N ASN A 141 -6.09 8.32 -27.69
CA ASN A 141 -7.51 8.55 -27.40
C ASN A 141 -7.75 9.81 -26.58
N ALA A 142 -6.68 10.50 -26.16
CA ALA A 142 -6.79 11.79 -25.50
C ALA A 142 -7.44 12.78 -26.46
N ALA A 143 -8.73 13.05 -26.23
CA ALA A 143 -9.50 13.96 -27.06
C ALA A 143 -8.72 15.26 -27.27
N VAL A 144 -8.57 15.63 -28.55
CA VAL A 144 -8.01 16.89 -29.01
C VAL A 144 -8.51 18.02 -28.09
N PRO A 145 -7.62 18.83 -27.48
CA PRO A 145 -8.08 19.93 -26.64
C PRO A 145 -9.00 20.80 -27.48
N ALA A 146 -10.23 21.03 -27.00
CA ALA A 146 -11.20 21.90 -27.64
C ALA A 146 -10.54 23.27 -27.85
N LYS A 147 -10.04 23.50 -29.06
CA LYS A 147 -9.44 24.76 -29.48
C LYS A 147 -10.56 25.78 -29.39
N GLY A 148 -10.41 26.73 -28.46
CA GLY A 148 -11.39 27.77 -28.20
C GLY A 148 -11.85 28.40 -29.50
N VAL A 149 -13.15 28.30 -29.76
CA VAL A 149 -13.83 29.08 -30.77
C VAL A 149 -13.83 30.52 -30.27
N LYS A 150 -12.99 31.36 -30.88
CA LYS A 150 -13.19 32.81 -30.89
C LYS A 150 -14.02 33.18 -32.10
#